data_AF-A0A076MZY5-F1
#
_entry.id   AF-A0A076MZY5-F1
#
_cell.length_a   1.000
_cell.length_b   1.000
_cell.length_c   1.000
_cell.angle_alpha   90.00
_cell.angle_beta   90.00
_cell.angle_gamma   90.00
#
_symmetry.space_group_name_H-M   'P 1'
#
loop_
_entity.id
_entity.type
_entity.pdbx_description
1 polymer ?
#
loop_
_entity_poly.entity_id
_entity_poly.type
_entity_poly.pdbx_seq_one_letter_code
_entity_poly.pdbx_strand_id
1 'polypeptide(L)'
;MAQRDEADRLLPNPQPEHKTGKPKITEEMRANARANPNSWLYVIDEAFDPNGPVPSWAVVGAYPVNGSGNIVEDFHPNDRYRPSPKALGFPEPRNDLERLLQLVRTNHRPASDLPPVILDSTLFVYALAPMQRTVIGFHNTDGRVLVPAYTSKSLVPPEWPHARAVLGRDMVPLLAGHAVAINPHDVVTAVVPAEHLVAALEQEQKP
;
A
#
# COMPACT_ATOMS: atom_id res chain seq x y z
N MET A 1 -16.52 -2.63 39.64
CA MET A 1 -16.31 -1.49 38.72
C MET A 1 -16.24 -2.08 37.34
N ALA A 2 -17.20 -1.72 36.50
CA ALA A 2 -17.52 -2.39 35.25
C ALA A 2 -16.65 -1.93 34.08
N GLN A 3 -16.43 -2.87 33.16
CA GLN A 3 -16.14 -2.75 31.72
C GLN A 3 -14.92 -1.94 31.27
N ARG A 4 -13.93 -2.66 30.75
CA ARG A 4 -13.11 -2.21 29.62
C ARG A 4 -12.67 -3.41 28.75
N ASP A 5 -13.68 -4.16 28.29
CA ASP A 5 -13.59 -5.13 27.19
C ASP A 5 -13.54 -4.40 25.83
N GLU A 6 -12.52 -3.57 25.59
CA GLU A 6 -12.39 -2.85 24.30
C GLU A 6 -11.09 -3.10 23.53
N ALA A 7 -10.20 -3.97 24.03
CA ALA A 7 -8.94 -4.25 23.32
C ALA A 7 -8.98 -5.52 22.44
N ASP A 8 -10.07 -6.30 22.47
CA ASP A 8 -10.17 -7.58 21.75
C ASP A 8 -10.76 -7.48 20.34
N ARG A 9 -10.66 -6.32 19.69
CA ARG A 9 -10.91 -6.20 18.25
C ARG A 9 -9.63 -6.45 17.47
N LEU A 10 -9.22 -7.71 17.46
CA LEU A 10 -8.40 -8.26 16.38
C LEU A 10 -9.11 -8.00 15.04
N LEU A 11 -8.51 -7.09 14.26
CA LEU A 11 -8.57 -6.94 12.80
C LEU A 11 -9.95 -7.07 12.14
N PRO A 12 -10.53 -5.98 11.60
CA PRO A 12 -10.93 -6.06 10.21
C PRO A 12 -9.62 -6.18 9.41
N ASN A 13 -9.43 -7.32 8.74
CA ASN A 13 -8.89 -7.22 7.39
C ASN A 13 -9.67 -6.07 6.74
N PRO A 14 -9.06 -5.02 6.17
CA PRO A 14 -9.78 -4.28 5.17
C PRO A 14 -9.93 -5.28 4.02
N GLN A 15 -10.92 -6.18 4.12
CA GLN A 15 -11.81 -6.27 3.00
C GLN A 15 -12.17 -4.81 2.79
N PRO A 16 -11.74 -4.17 1.68
CA PRO A 16 -12.46 -2.99 1.29
C PRO A 16 -13.91 -3.47 1.32
N GLU A 17 -14.70 -2.90 2.22
CA GLU A 17 -16.11 -2.77 1.95
C GLU A 17 -16.06 -2.16 0.57
N HIS A 18 -16.23 -3.01 -0.44
CA HIS A 18 -16.37 -2.56 -1.80
C HIS A 18 -17.39 -1.47 -1.61
N LYS A 19 -17.01 -0.21 -1.86
CA LYS A 19 -18.04 0.76 -2.16
C LYS A 19 -18.70 0.13 -3.37
N THR A 20 -19.74 -0.64 -3.11
CA THR A 20 -20.70 -1.24 -4.02
C THR A 20 -21.53 -0.13 -4.66
N GLY A 21 -20.92 1.06 -4.83
CA GLY A 21 -21.39 2.08 -5.71
C GLY A 21 -20.99 1.63 -7.09
N LYS A 22 -21.94 0.99 -7.78
CA LYS A 22 -21.98 0.93 -9.24
C LYS A 22 -21.31 2.19 -9.80
N PRO A 23 -20.28 2.07 -10.65
CA PRO A 23 -19.55 3.23 -11.17
C PRO A 23 -20.53 4.25 -11.75
N LYS A 24 -20.42 5.51 -11.32
CA LYS A 24 -21.34 6.56 -11.76
C LYS A 24 -21.17 6.76 -13.27
N ILE A 25 -22.26 6.59 -14.02
CA ILE A 25 -22.27 6.81 -15.46
C ILE A 25 -22.09 8.31 -15.76
N THR A 26 -20.97 8.66 -16.40
CA THR A 26 -20.67 10.04 -16.83
C THR A 26 -21.31 10.36 -18.19
N GLU A 27 -21.34 11.63 -18.58
CA GLU A 27 -21.86 11.99 -19.91
C GLU A 27 -20.94 11.51 -21.05
N GLU A 28 -19.63 11.46 -20.80
CA GLU A 28 -18.66 10.89 -21.73
C GLU A 28 -18.91 9.39 -21.94
N MET A 29 -19.19 8.65 -20.87
CA MET A 29 -19.61 7.24 -20.94
C MET A 29 -20.86 7.08 -21.80
N ARG A 30 -21.86 7.96 -21.63
CA ARG A 30 -23.08 7.94 -22.47
C ARG A 30 -22.78 8.28 -23.93
N ALA A 31 -21.90 9.22 -24.20
CA ALA A 31 -21.49 9.57 -25.56
C ALA A 31 -20.80 8.39 -26.24
N ASN A 32 -19.90 7.69 -25.54
CA ASN A 32 -19.25 6.49 -26.04
C ASN A 32 -20.25 5.36 -26.32
N ALA A 33 -21.23 5.15 -25.43
CA ALA A 33 -22.29 4.16 -25.63
C ALA A 33 -23.17 4.47 -26.87
N ARG A 34 -23.50 5.75 -27.10
CA ARG A 34 -24.24 6.18 -28.30
C ARG A 34 -23.47 5.97 -29.59
N ALA A 35 -22.15 6.14 -29.55
CA ALA A 35 -21.27 5.85 -30.69
C ALA A 35 -21.12 4.34 -30.96
N ASN A 36 -21.36 3.49 -29.96
CA ASN A 36 -21.15 2.03 -30.02
C ASN A 36 -22.39 1.25 -29.53
N PRO A 37 -23.51 1.24 -30.26
CA PRO A 37 -24.71 0.46 -29.88
C PRO A 37 -24.46 -1.06 -29.93
N ASN A 38 -25.28 -1.83 -29.21
CA ASN A 38 -25.16 -3.31 -29.10
C ASN A 38 -23.78 -3.77 -28.62
N SER A 39 -23.20 -3.08 -27.65
CA SER A 39 -21.83 -3.33 -27.16
C SER A 39 -21.78 -3.38 -25.63
N TRP A 40 -20.57 -3.39 -25.08
CA TRP A 40 -20.31 -3.27 -23.65
C TRP A 40 -19.51 -2.00 -23.37
N LEU A 41 -19.94 -1.25 -22.36
CA LEU A 41 -19.20 -0.15 -21.80
C LEU A 41 -18.36 -0.65 -20.62
N TYR A 42 -17.05 -0.77 -20.82
CA TYR A 42 -16.12 -1.19 -19.79
C TYR A 42 -15.80 -0.06 -18.81
N VAL A 43 -15.75 -0.38 -17.52
CA VAL A 43 -15.27 0.51 -16.47
C VAL A 43 -13.86 0.08 -16.09
N ILE A 44 -12.92 1.00 -16.18
CA ILE A 44 -11.48 0.76 -15.98
C ILE A 44 -11.05 1.37 -14.65
N ASP A 45 -10.16 0.69 -13.94
CA ASP A 45 -9.54 1.18 -12.71
C ASP A 45 -8.82 2.51 -12.98
N GLU A 46 -9.05 3.49 -12.11
CA GLU A 46 -8.57 4.86 -12.25
C GLU A 46 -7.05 5.05 -12.18
N ALA A 47 -6.30 3.98 -11.88
CA ALA A 47 -4.85 3.95 -12.01
C ALA A 47 -4.37 3.73 -13.46
N PHE A 48 -5.27 3.39 -14.39
CA PHE A 48 -4.95 3.08 -15.78
C PHE A 48 -5.52 4.12 -16.74
N ASP A 49 -4.79 4.40 -17.82
CA ASP A 49 -5.29 5.21 -18.93
C ASP A 49 -6.33 4.41 -19.73
N PRO A 50 -7.61 4.84 -19.79
CA PRO A 50 -8.63 4.13 -20.53
C PRO A 50 -8.40 4.10 -22.05
N ASN A 51 -7.55 4.99 -22.59
CA ASN A 51 -7.18 5.01 -24.00
C ASN A 51 -5.88 4.23 -24.31
N GLY A 52 -5.20 3.75 -23.26
CA GLY A 52 -3.97 2.99 -23.37
C GLY A 52 -4.19 1.46 -23.38
N PRO A 53 -3.11 0.66 -23.37
CA PRO A 53 -3.21 -0.77 -23.17
C PRO A 53 -3.68 -1.08 -21.74
N VAL A 54 -4.92 -1.56 -21.60
CA VAL A 54 -5.52 -1.91 -20.31
C VAL A 54 -5.55 -3.43 -20.13
N PRO A 55 -4.85 -3.99 -19.13
CA PRO A 55 -4.90 -5.43 -18.88
C PRO A 55 -6.28 -5.84 -18.37
N SER A 56 -6.69 -7.08 -18.66
CA SER A 56 -8.04 -7.55 -18.31
C SER A 56 -8.36 -7.51 -16.82
N TRP A 57 -7.34 -7.56 -15.94
CA TRP A 57 -7.52 -7.49 -14.49
C TRP A 57 -7.67 -6.05 -13.98
N ALA A 58 -7.41 -5.03 -14.80
CA ALA A 58 -7.64 -3.62 -14.46
C ALA A 58 -9.06 -3.13 -14.83
N VAL A 59 -9.86 -3.99 -15.47
CA VAL A 59 -11.26 -3.71 -15.75
C VAL A 59 -12.05 -4.02 -14.48
N VAL A 60 -12.77 -3.03 -13.94
CA VAL A 60 -13.64 -3.19 -12.75
C VAL A 60 -14.87 -4.03 -13.10
N GLY A 61 -15.41 -3.83 -14.30
CA GLY A 61 -16.60 -4.51 -14.80
C GLY A 61 -17.12 -3.82 -16.07
N ALA A 62 -18.36 -4.11 -16.45
CA ALA A 62 -18.96 -3.51 -17.62
C ALA A 62 -20.47 -3.30 -17.47
N TYR A 63 -21.01 -2.36 -18.24
CA TYR A 63 -22.44 -2.20 -18.45
C TYR A 63 -22.81 -2.59 -19.89
N PRO A 64 -23.94 -3.29 -20.12
CA PRO A 64 -24.42 -3.54 -21.47
C PRO A 64 -24.94 -2.24 -22.10
N VAL A 65 -24.71 -2.08 -23.40
CA VAL A 65 -25.22 -0.98 -24.22
C VAL A 65 -26.22 -1.55 -25.23
N ASN A 66 -27.45 -1.06 -25.20
CA ASN A 66 -28.50 -1.57 -26.07
C ASN A 66 -28.40 -1.03 -27.51
N GLY A 67 -29.29 -1.49 -28.39
CA GLY A 67 -29.30 -1.09 -29.82
C GLY A 67 -29.59 0.38 -30.08
N SER A 68 -30.15 1.10 -29.10
CA SER A 68 -30.31 2.56 -29.17
C SER A 68 -29.09 3.33 -28.67
N GLY A 69 -28.02 2.65 -28.25
CA GLY A 69 -26.84 3.28 -27.68
C GLY A 69 -27.01 3.75 -26.23
N ASN A 70 -28.04 3.27 -25.53
CA ASN A 70 -28.27 3.58 -24.12
C ASN A 70 -27.58 2.55 -23.22
N ILE A 71 -26.93 3.02 -22.16
CA ILE A 71 -26.33 2.18 -21.13
C ILE A 71 -27.45 1.59 -20.27
N VAL A 72 -27.47 0.28 -20.13
CA VAL A 72 -28.39 -0.45 -19.26
C VAL A 72 -27.74 -0.55 -17.87
N GLU A 73 -28.47 -0.19 -16.81
CA GLU A 73 -27.95 -0.18 -15.42
C GLU A 73 -27.79 -1.57 -14.77
N ASP A 74 -27.43 -2.56 -15.60
CA ASP A 74 -27.12 -3.93 -15.24
C ASP A 74 -25.59 -4.09 -15.20
N PHE A 75 -24.96 -3.75 -14.08
CA PHE A 75 -23.50 -3.79 -13.96
C PHE A 75 -23.01 -5.23 -13.76
N HIS A 76 -22.11 -5.67 -14.63
CA HIS A 76 -21.44 -6.97 -14.54
C HIS A 76 -20.02 -6.78 -13.98
N PRO A 77 -19.75 -7.13 -12.71
CA PRO A 77 -18.41 -7.03 -12.16
C PRO A 77 -17.47 -8.03 -12.85
N ASN A 78 -16.18 -7.67 -12.94
CA ASN A 78 -15.16 -8.57 -13.46
C ASN A 78 -14.55 -9.40 -12.32
N ASP A 79 -14.75 -10.72 -12.34
CA ASP A 79 -14.20 -11.64 -11.33
C ASP A 79 -12.67 -11.67 -11.28
N ARG A 80 -12.01 -11.18 -12.34
CA ARG A 80 -10.54 -11.07 -12.41
C ARG A 80 -10.01 -9.71 -11.99
N TYR A 81 -10.89 -8.80 -11.56
CA TYR A 81 -10.50 -7.44 -11.16
C TYR A 81 -9.54 -7.49 -9.96
N ARG A 82 -8.39 -6.83 -10.11
CA ARG A 82 -7.41 -6.62 -9.04
C ARG A 82 -7.31 -5.13 -8.76
N PRO A 83 -7.94 -4.63 -7.68
CA PRO A 83 -7.95 -3.21 -7.36
C PRO A 83 -6.54 -2.62 -7.25
N SER A 84 -6.34 -1.44 -7.84
CA SER A 84 -5.14 -0.64 -7.61
C SER A 84 -5.15 -0.04 -6.19
N PRO A 85 -3.97 0.39 -5.67
CA PRO A 85 -3.90 1.17 -4.44
C PRO A 85 -4.85 2.38 -4.42
N LYS A 86 -4.96 3.07 -5.55
CA LYS A 86 -5.80 4.26 -5.71
C LYS A 86 -7.28 3.92 -5.59
N ALA A 87 -7.72 2.85 -6.26
CA ALA A 87 -9.09 2.35 -6.16
C ALA A 87 -9.48 1.87 -4.74
N LEU A 88 -8.50 1.48 -3.92
CA LEU A 88 -8.67 1.16 -2.50
C LEU A 88 -8.62 2.39 -1.58
N GLY A 89 -8.41 3.58 -2.13
CA GLY A 89 -8.33 4.83 -1.38
C GLY A 89 -7.02 5.01 -0.61
N PHE A 90 -5.94 4.33 -1.00
CA PHE A 90 -4.62 4.57 -0.40
C PHE A 90 -4.14 5.98 -0.74
N PRO A 91 -3.40 6.63 0.18
CA PRO A 91 -2.87 7.97 -0.07
C PRO A 91 -1.88 7.96 -1.24
N GLU A 92 -1.69 9.09 -1.91
CA GLU A 92 -0.66 9.21 -2.95
C GLU A 92 0.74 8.97 -2.33
N PRO A 93 1.53 8.01 -2.86
CA PRO A 93 2.85 7.71 -2.30
C PRO A 93 3.81 8.89 -2.48
N ARG A 94 4.53 9.25 -1.40
CA ARG A 94 5.49 10.36 -1.40
C ARG A 94 6.87 9.99 -1.95
N ASN A 95 7.16 8.69 -2.01
CA ASN A 95 8.45 8.14 -2.43
C ASN A 95 8.25 6.71 -2.97
N ASP A 96 9.31 6.17 -3.57
CA ASP A 96 9.28 4.86 -4.22
C ASP A 96 9.03 3.71 -3.22
N LEU A 97 9.49 3.83 -1.97
CA LEU A 97 9.22 2.85 -0.94
C LEU A 97 7.73 2.80 -0.57
N GLU A 98 7.08 3.95 -0.41
CA GLU A 98 5.62 4.01 -0.18
C GLU A 98 4.84 3.44 -1.37
N ARG A 99 5.26 3.76 -2.60
CA ARG A 99 4.65 3.19 -3.81
C ARG A 99 4.78 1.66 -3.81
N LEU A 100 5.96 1.13 -3.51
CA LEU A 100 6.20 -0.30 -3.45
C LEU A 100 5.41 -0.97 -2.33
N LEU A 101 5.35 -0.37 -1.12
CA LEU A 101 4.55 -0.86 0.00
C LEU A 101 3.07 -1.03 -0.41
N GLN A 102 2.52 -0.05 -1.12
CA GLN A 102 1.15 -0.11 -1.62
C GLN A 102 0.97 -1.23 -2.65
N LEU A 103 1.91 -1.39 -3.60
CA LEU A 103 1.87 -2.46 -4.60
C LEU A 103 2.00 -3.85 -3.98
N VAL A 104 2.84 -4.01 -2.96
CA VAL A 104 2.96 -5.25 -2.19
C VAL A 104 1.68 -5.54 -1.42
N ARG A 105 1.10 -4.52 -0.76
CA ARG A 105 -0.16 -4.66 -0.01
C ARG A 105 -1.34 -5.07 -0.89
N THR A 106 -1.31 -4.71 -2.17
CA THR A 106 -2.32 -5.01 -3.17
C THR A 106 -1.96 -6.23 -4.04
N ASN A 107 -0.90 -6.97 -3.71
CA ASN A 107 -0.41 -8.14 -4.45
C ASN A 107 -0.08 -7.88 -5.93
N HIS A 108 0.24 -6.63 -6.28
CA HIS A 108 0.78 -6.26 -7.60
C HIS A 108 2.30 -6.47 -7.67
N ARG A 109 2.98 -6.55 -6.52
CA ARG A 109 4.41 -6.88 -6.39
C ARG A 109 4.63 -7.86 -5.23
N PRO A 110 5.64 -8.74 -5.31
CA PRO A 110 5.96 -9.64 -4.21
C PRO A 110 6.65 -8.88 -3.06
N ALA A 111 6.43 -9.33 -1.82
CA ALA A 111 7.06 -8.74 -0.64
C ALA A 111 8.60 -8.85 -0.64
N SER A 112 9.17 -9.78 -1.41
CA SER A 112 10.61 -9.93 -1.63
C SER A 112 11.26 -8.72 -2.31
N ASP A 113 10.48 -7.82 -2.90
CA ASP A 113 10.98 -6.61 -3.52
C ASP A 113 11.27 -5.50 -2.50
N LEU A 114 10.73 -5.61 -1.27
CA LEU A 114 10.88 -4.58 -0.23
C LEU A 114 12.32 -4.41 0.25
N PRO A 115 13.09 -5.47 0.56
CA PRO A 115 14.41 -5.31 1.19
C PRO A 115 15.37 -4.41 0.39
N PRO A 116 15.60 -4.60 -0.92
CA PRO A 116 16.51 -3.73 -1.68
C PRO A 116 16.08 -2.25 -1.66
N VAL A 117 14.79 -1.98 -1.86
CA VAL A 117 14.28 -0.60 -1.85
C VAL A 117 14.37 0.03 -0.46
N ILE A 118 14.17 -0.76 0.60
CA ILE A 118 14.39 -0.30 1.98
C ILE A 118 15.84 0.09 2.19
N LEU A 119 16.79 -0.72 1.74
CA LEU A 119 18.24 -0.46 1.89
C LEU A 119 18.68 0.86 1.25
N ASP A 120 18.04 1.24 0.13
CA ASP A 120 18.31 2.47 -0.61
C ASP A 120 17.49 3.67 -0.16
N SER A 121 16.51 3.46 0.72
CA SER A 121 15.64 4.53 1.20
C SER A 121 16.24 5.26 2.39
N THR A 122 16.04 6.58 2.42
CA THR A 122 16.24 7.36 3.65
C THR A 122 15.03 7.14 4.56
N LEU A 123 15.27 6.59 5.75
CA LEU A 123 14.27 6.32 6.76
C LEU A 123 14.47 7.25 7.96
N PHE A 124 13.39 7.53 8.67
CA PHE A 124 13.41 8.25 9.93
C PHE A 124 13.18 7.28 11.07
N VAL A 125 14.13 7.18 12.00
CA VAL A 125 14.02 6.34 13.20
C VAL A 125 13.94 7.22 14.43
N TYR A 126 13.36 6.69 15.51
CA TYR A 126 13.31 7.42 16.77
C TYR A 126 14.70 7.66 17.37
N ALA A 127 14.83 8.81 18.02
CA ALA A 127 16.01 9.17 18.80
C ALA A 127 15.61 9.97 20.06
N LEU A 128 16.31 9.77 21.16
CA LEU A 128 16.13 10.58 22.38
C LEU A 128 16.97 11.87 22.33
N ALA A 129 18.02 11.91 21.48
CA ALA A 129 18.86 13.08 21.27
C ALA A 129 19.41 13.09 19.82
N PRO A 130 19.74 14.27 19.25
CA PRO A 130 20.23 14.36 17.87
C PRO A 130 21.52 13.57 17.58
N MET A 131 22.37 13.37 18.60
CA MET A 131 23.65 12.67 18.48
C MET A 131 23.54 11.14 18.64
N GLN A 132 22.37 10.63 19.03
CA GLN A 132 22.18 9.19 19.26
C GLN A 132 22.29 8.40 17.95
N ARG A 133 23.21 7.44 17.92
CA ARG A 133 23.42 6.56 16.75
C ARG A 133 22.79 5.17 16.88
N THR A 134 22.30 4.80 18.06
CA THR A 134 21.52 3.57 18.25
C THR A 134 20.10 3.71 17.72
N VAL A 135 19.43 2.58 17.50
CA VAL A 135 17.99 2.50 17.21
C VAL A 135 17.21 2.13 18.46
N ILE A 136 15.93 2.49 18.50
CA ILE A 136 15.02 2.19 19.62
C ILE A 136 14.00 1.18 19.12
N GLY A 137 13.89 0.04 19.79
CA GLY A 137 12.90 -0.99 19.51
C GLY A 137 11.78 -1.04 20.56
N PHE A 138 10.61 -1.55 20.16
CA PHE A 138 9.43 -1.71 21.01
C PHE A 138 8.92 -3.14 20.91
N HIS A 139 8.35 -3.64 22.00
CA HIS A 139 7.65 -4.91 21.96
C HIS A 139 6.31 -4.75 21.23
N ASN A 140 6.04 -5.65 20.29
CA ASN A 140 4.69 -5.86 19.79
C ASN A 140 3.85 -6.65 20.82
N THR A 141 2.58 -6.89 20.51
CA THR A 141 1.65 -7.64 21.36
C THR A 141 2.12 -9.07 21.68
N ASP A 142 2.95 -9.65 20.80
CA ASP A 142 3.51 -11.00 20.95
C ASP A 142 4.85 -11.00 21.69
N GLY A 143 5.29 -9.84 22.19
CA GLY A 143 6.57 -9.67 22.89
C GLY A 143 7.79 -9.57 21.99
N ARG A 144 7.64 -9.64 20.66
CA ARG A 144 8.74 -9.47 19.70
C ARG A 144 9.16 -8.01 19.63
N VAL A 145 10.47 -7.76 19.66
CA VAL A 145 11.00 -6.41 19.50
C VAL A 145 11.02 -6.04 18.01
N LEU A 146 10.41 -4.91 17.69
CA LEU A 146 10.38 -4.29 16.37
C LEU A 146 11.04 -2.92 16.43
N VAL A 147 11.80 -2.55 15.40
CA VAL A 147 12.40 -1.22 15.24
C VAL A 147 11.50 -0.39 14.31
N PRO A 148 10.82 0.66 14.81
CA PRO A 148 10.05 1.56 13.97
C PRO A 148 10.95 2.37 13.04
N ALA A 149 10.58 2.42 11.77
CA ALA A 149 11.20 3.29 10.77
C ALA A 149 10.12 3.93 9.89
N TYR A 150 10.30 5.19 9.54
CA TYR A 150 9.32 5.97 8.81
C TYR A 150 9.87 6.43 7.47
N THR A 151 9.05 6.39 6.43
CA THR A 151 9.40 6.85 5.08
C THR A 151 9.42 8.38 4.94
N SER A 152 8.89 9.09 5.94
CA SER A 152 8.91 10.56 6.03
C SER A 152 8.97 11.00 7.49
N LYS A 153 9.67 12.11 7.76
CA LYS A 153 9.69 12.74 9.08
C LYS A 153 8.29 13.12 9.57
N SER A 154 7.39 13.48 8.66
CA SER A 154 6.02 13.87 9.01
C SER A 154 5.14 12.72 9.52
N LEU A 155 5.56 11.47 9.32
CA LEU A 155 4.87 10.29 9.84
C LEU A 155 5.32 9.90 11.24
N VAL A 156 6.45 10.46 11.71
CA VAL A 156 6.93 10.22 13.06
C VAL A 156 5.93 10.87 14.03
N PRO A 157 5.44 10.14 15.05
CA PRO A 157 4.50 10.72 16.01
C PRO A 157 5.08 11.95 16.70
N PRO A 158 4.31 13.04 16.83
CA PRO A 158 4.79 14.34 17.30
C PRO A 158 5.28 14.33 18.76
N GLU A 159 4.88 13.34 19.55
CA GLU A 159 5.32 13.14 20.93
C GLU A 159 6.77 12.64 21.05
N TRP A 160 7.37 12.14 19.96
CA TRP A 160 8.76 11.70 19.98
C TRP A 160 9.73 12.89 19.98
N PRO A 161 10.69 12.96 20.92
CA PRO A 161 11.58 14.11 21.04
C PRO A 161 12.36 14.41 19.75
N HIS A 162 12.87 13.37 19.10
CA HIS A 162 13.62 13.50 17.86
C HIS A 162 13.37 12.32 16.92
N ALA A 163 13.54 12.62 15.63
CA ALA A 163 13.67 11.63 14.58
C ALA A 163 14.97 11.87 13.83
N ARG A 164 15.72 10.80 13.59
CA ARG A 164 16.98 10.83 12.86
C ARG A 164 16.82 10.17 11.51
N ALA A 165 17.25 10.88 10.46
CA ALA A 165 17.39 10.30 9.14
C ALA A 165 18.54 9.28 9.12
N VAL A 166 18.32 8.12 8.51
CA VAL A 166 19.30 7.04 8.35
C VAL A 166 19.04 6.38 7.00
N LEU A 167 20.09 6.05 6.26
CA LEU A 167 19.94 5.23 5.07
C LEU A 167 19.63 3.80 5.49
N GLY A 168 18.71 3.11 4.82
CA GLY A 168 18.26 1.78 5.25
C GLY A 168 19.40 0.78 5.43
N ARG A 169 20.40 0.78 4.53
CA ARG A 169 21.61 -0.04 4.67
C ARG A 169 22.42 0.23 5.94
N ASP A 170 22.51 1.48 6.37
CA ASP A 170 23.25 1.87 7.59
C ASP A 170 22.48 1.50 8.87
N MET A 171 21.18 1.25 8.75
CA MET A 171 20.35 0.80 9.86
C MET A 171 20.52 -0.70 10.13
N VAL A 172 20.81 -1.53 9.11
CA VAL A 172 20.86 -2.99 9.25
C VAL A 172 21.79 -3.47 10.39
N PRO A 173 23.03 -2.96 10.53
CA PRO A 173 23.91 -3.36 11.64
C PRO A 173 23.37 -2.98 13.02
N LEU A 174 22.48 -1.99 13.10
CA LEU A 174 21.89 -1.50 14.35
C LEU A 174 20.69 -2.32 14.81
N LEU A 175 20.10 -3.13 13.92
CA LEU A 175 18.90 -3.91 14.22
C LEU A 175 19.15 -5.05 15.21
N ALA A 176 20.39 -5.55 15.30
CA ALA A 176 20.76 -6.68 16.14
C ALA A 176 19.81 -7.90 15.97
N GLY A 177 19.37 -8.16 14.74
CA GLY A 177 18.45 -9.26 14.39
C GLY A 177 16.96 -8.95 14.54
N HIS A 178 16.58 -7.75 14.99
CA HIS A 178 15.18 -7.38 15.16
C HIS A 178 14.56 -6.86 13.88
N ALA A 179 13.31 -7.25 13.62
CA ALA A 179 12.58 -6.80 12.43
C ALA A 179 12.31 -5.29 12.45
N VAL A 180 12.21 -4.70 11.26
CA VAL A 180 11.86 -3.30 11.06
C VAL A 180 10.37 -3.20 10.78
N ALA A 181 9.67 -2.31 11.49
CA ALA A 181 8.30 -1.94 11.16
C ALA A 181 8.31 -0.61 10.39
N ILE A 182 7.92 -0.65 9.12
CA ILE A 182 7.81 0.53 8.26
C ILE A 182 6.46 1.19 8.47
N ASN A 183 6.47 2.48 8.82
CA ASN A 183 5.28 3.30 9.06
C ASN A 183 4.23 2.61 9.98
N PRO A 184 4.60 2.18 11.20
CA PRO A 184 3.72 1.37 12.04
C PRO A 184 2.43 2.07 12.49
N HIS A 185 2.34 3.38 12.32
CA HIS A 185 1.15 4.19 12.66
C HIS A 185 0.40 4.72 11.42
N ASP A 186 0.77 4.29 10.21
CA ASP A 186 0.13 4.70 8.96
C ASP A 186 -0.83 3.61 8.43
N VAL A 187 -1.65 3.96 7.44
CA VAL A 187 -2.62 3.05 6.81
C VAL A 187 -1.92 1.90 6.07
N VAL A 188 -0.74 2.18 5.51
CA VAL A 188 0.05 1.21 4.74
C VAL A 188 1.37 0.96 5.47
N THR A 189 1.48 -0.23 6.08
CA THR A 189 2.63 -0.65 6.90
C THR A 189 3.20 -1.99 6.42
N ALA A 190 4.45 -2.27 6.78
CA ALA A 190 5.08 -3.58 6.59
C ALA A 190 6.02 -3.89 7.77
N VAL A 191 6.09 -5.17 8.14
CA VAL A 191 7.13 -5.68 9.04
C VAL A 191 8.11 -6.50 8.21
N VAL A 192 9.37 -6.07 8.17
CA VAL A 192 10.43 -6.71 7.38
C VAL A 192 11.45 -7.32 8.33
N PRO A 193 11.62 -8.65 8.33
CA PRO A 193 12.63 -9.32 9.14
C PRO A 193 14.06 -8.83 8.82
N ALA A 194 14.91 -8.73 9.84
CA ALA A 194 16.29 -8.27 9.66
C ALA A 194 17.08 -9.17 8.72
N GLU A 195 16.84 -10.49 8.78
CA GLU A 195 17.48 -11.48 7.93
C GLU A 195 17.23 -11.24 6.44
N HIS A 196 16.08 -10.67 6.06
CA HIS A 196 15.79 -10.34 4.67
C HIS A 196 16.60 -9.13 4.20
N LEU A 197 16.82 -8.14 5.08
CA LEU A 197 17.66 -6.97 4.79
C LEU A 197 19.14 -7.37 4.71
N VAL A 198 19.59 -8.25 5.60
CA VAL A 198 20.96 -8.80 5.57
C VAL A 198 21.18 -9.60 4.28
N ALA A 199 20.27 -10.50 3.93
CA ALA A 199 20.37 -11.29 2.71
C ALA A 199 20.41 -10.42 1.45
N ALA A 200 19.60 -9.35 1.39
CA ALA A 200 19.63 -8.41 0.27
C ALA A 200 20.97 -7.66 0.17
N LEU A 201 21.54 -7.21 1.30
CA LEU A 201 22.88 -6.58 1.32
C LEU A 201 23.97 -7.52 0.80
N GLU A 202 23.92 -8.80 1.16
CA GLU A 202 24.90 -9.80 0.72
C GLU A 202 24.77 -10.13 -0.78
N GLN A 203 23.55 -10.09 -1.32
CA GLN A 203 23.29 -10.34 -2.75
C GLN A 203 23.85 -9.23 -3.65
N GLU A 204 23.78 -7.97 -3.22
CA GLU A 204 24.38 -6.84 -3.96
C GLU A 204 25.92 -6.86 -3.96
N GLN A 205 26.52 -7.48 -2.95
CA GLN A 205 27.97 -7.57 -2.81
C GLN A 205 28.58 -8.73 -3.62
N LYS A 206 27.75 -9.61 -4.20
CA LYS A 206 28.24 -10.65 -5.11
C LYS A 206 28.52 -10.03 -6.49
N PRO A 207 29.75 -10.20 -7.02
CA PRO A 207 30.16 -9.66 -8.32
C PRO A 207 29.43 -10.32 -9.49
#